data_AF-W1PJA5-F1
#
_entry.id   AF-W1PJA5-F1
#
_cell.length_a   1.000
_cell.length_b   1.000
_cell.length_c   1.000
_cell.angle_alpha   90.00
_cell.angle_beta   90.00
_cell.angle_gamma   90.00
#
_symmetry.space_group_name_H-M   'P 1'
#
loop_
_entity.id
_entity.type
_entity.pdbx_description
1 polymer ?
#
loop_
_entity_poly.entity_id
_entity_poly.type
_entity_poly.pdbx_seq_one_letter_code
_entity_poly.pdbx_strand_id
1 'polypeptide(L)'
;MPLASLSARTASLTALTQQIQKKLQQALDSQSQRSSLLQELFTDVALEVDVRAQDIILSMDDDGASSREDGIKSSLCFYDVLADHYAKMPDSGKPILDLIVQLWSQSFASHIFALLFHKWLFEVPLENSDGALRYASALVQGATNVFWIDIQSNKRRFFSLFRYLFEDVTLVPLRINKIPLQSRRDLYLLLSRFLFFYDIVDKLDEFLFHFPNFPNAFLVGGPADVFVIEFTDQLQKLKVEPVLLHYLSQMKVLQGLELRLTTSTRMKACLYSFTSPGAPMYPTRAVRHAAWEALDLLFPGIYLEGA
;
A
#
# COMPACT_ATOMS: atom_id res chain seq x y z
N MET A 1 -20.24 6.18 32.71
CA MET A 1 -19.84 7.16 31.67
C MET A 1 -19.36 6.58 30.32
N PRO A 2 -19.01 5.28 30.12
CA PRO A 2 -18.51 4.81 28.81
C PRO A 2 -19.59 4.58 27.73
N LEU A 3 -20.86 4.37 28.09
CA LEU A 3 -21.95 4.18 27.10
C LEU A 3 -22.30 5.43 26.30
N ALA A 4 -22.14 6.62 26.90
CA ALA A 4 -22.50 7.89 26.24
C ALA A 4 -21.48 8.28 25.16
N SER A 5 -20.19 8.01 25.37
CA SER A 5 -19.13 8.25 24.38
C SER A 5 -19.20 7.26 23.22
N LEU A 6 -19.48 5.97 23.49
CA LEU A 6 -19.65 4.96 22.45
C LEU A 6 -20.85 5.30 21.53
N SER A 7 -21.97 5.71 22.14
CA SER A 7 -23.17 6.14 21.41
C SER A 7 -22.93 7.40 20.56
N ALA A 8 -22.10 8.34 21.03
CA ALA A 8 -21.75 9.53 20.27
C ALA A 8 -20.84 9.19 19.08
N ARG A 9 -19.82 8.33 19.28
CA ARG A 9 -18.94 7.84 18.22
C ARG A 9 -19.70 7.13 17.11
N THR A 10 -20.60 6.21 17.47
CA THR A 10 -21.42 5.48 16.48
C THR A 10 -22.35 6.43 15.71
N ALA A 11 -22.92 7.43 16.38
CA ALA A 11 -23.76 8.43 15.72
C ALA A 11 -22.96 9.30 14.73
N SER A 12 -21.76 9.75 15.11
CA SER A 12 -20.87 10.51 14.22
C SER A 12 -20.43 9.69 13.00
N LEU A 13 -20.06 8.42 13.19
CA LEU A 13 -19.68 7.54 12.08
C LEU A 13 -20.86 7.25 11.15
N THR A 14 -22.05 7.04 11.71
CA THR A 14 -23.27 6.89 10.90
C THR A 14 -23.55 8.13 10.05
N ALA A 15 -23.37 9.33 10.61
CA ALA A 15 -23.54 10.58 9.87
C ALA A 15 -22.49 10.72 8.74
N LEU A 16 -21.24 10.34 8.98
CA LEU A 16 -20.19 10.32 7.95
C LEU A 16 -20.51 9.31 6.84
N THR A 17 -20.94 8.10 7.20
CA THR A 17 -21.40 7.08 6.25
C THR A 17 -22.53 7.61 5.36
N GLN A 18 -23.52 8.30 5.94
CA GLN A 18 -24.62 8.91 5.17
C GLN A 18 -24.13 10.01 4.21
N GLN A 19 -23.15 10.83 4.60
CA GLN A 19 -22.56 11.84 3.72
C GLN A 19 -21.80 11.21 2.54
N ILE A 20 -21.02 10.16 2.80
CA ILE A 20 -20.32 9.40 1.75
C ILE A 20 -21.35 8.80 0.78
N GLN A 21 -22.39 8.15 1.30
CA GLN A 21 -23.46 7.56 0.49
C GLN A 21 -24.14 8.62 -0.38
N LYS A 22 -24.48 9.79 0.18
CA LYS A 22 -25.11 10.89 -0.56
C LYS A 22 -24.21 11.39 -1.70
N LYS A 23 -22.90 11.54 -1.46
CA LYS A 23 -21.94 12.02 -2.46
C LYS A 23 -21.74 10.99 -3.59
N LEU A 24 -21.73 9.70 -3.25
CA LEU A 24 -21.69 8.62 -4.25
C LEU A 24 -22.97 8.56 -5.09
N GLN A 25 -24.15 8.72 -4.47
CA GLN A 25 -25.42 8.78 -5.20
C GLN A 25 -25.45 9.97 -6.17
N GLN A 26 -25.01 11.14 -5.72
CA GLN A 26 -24.89 12.32 -6.60
C GLN A 26 -23.94 12.07 -7.78
N ALA A 27 -22.84 11.33 -7.57
CA ALA A 27 -21.91 10.96 -8.64
C ALA A 27 -22.52 9.97 -9.64
N LEU A 28 -23.42 9.08 -9.21
CA LEU A 28 -24.20 8.23 -10.12
C LEU A 28 -25.14 9.06 -10.98
N ASP A 29 -25.93 9.93 -10.34
CA ASP A 29 -26.98 10.72 -10.97
C ASP A 29 -26.40 11.77 -11.93
N SER A 30 -25.23 12.33 -11.62
CA SER A 30 -24.62 13.44 -12.37
C SER A 30 -23.40 13.00 -13.18
N GLN A 31 -23.62 12.49 -14.40
CA GLN A 31 -22.55 11.98 -15.26
C GLN A 31 -21.44 13.01 -15.57
N SER A 32 -21.78 14.29 -15.75
CA SER A 32 -20.82 15.36 -16.06
C SER A 32 -19.90 15.72 -14.88
N GLN A 33 -20.39 15.59 -13.64
CA GLN A 33 -19.64 15.93 -12.42
C GLN A 33 -19.04 14.71 -11.72
N ARG A 34 -19.38 13.50 -12.17
CA ARG A 34 -18.99 12.22 -11.55
C ARG A 34 -17.52 12.13 -11.16
N SER A 35 -16.61 12.48 -12.08
CA SER A 35 -15.17 12.41 -11.79
C SER A 35 -14.74 13.40 -10.71
N SER A 36 -15.28 14.63 -10.71
CA SER A 36 -14.97 15.66 -9.70
C SER A 36 -15.47 15.22 -8.33
N LEU A 37 -16.73 14.76 -8.26
CA LEU A 37 -17.35 14.33 -7.01
C LEU A 37 -16.60 13.16 -6.37
N LEU A 38 -16.13 12.20 -7.17
CA LEU A 38 -15.33 11.08 -6.66
C LEU A 38 -13.93 11.50 -6.22
N GLN A 39 -13.30 12.43 -6.94
CA GLN A 39 -12.01 12.97 -6.53
C GLN A 39 -12.11 13.76 -5.21
N GLU A 40 -13.13 14.58 -5.06
CA GLU A 40 -13.40 15.30 -3.81
C GLU A 40 -13.69 14.31 -2.68
N LEU A 41 -14.55 13.31 -2.91
CA LEU A 41 -14.85 12.30 -1.89
C LEU A 41 -13.60 11.53 -1.45
N PHE A 42 -12.74 11.14 -2.40
CA PHE A 42 -11.45 10.55 -2.10
C PHE A 42 -10.59 11.46 -1.21
N THR A 43 -10.54 12.75 -1.55
CA THR A 43 -9.78 13.75 -0.79
C THR A 43 -10.31 13.87 0.63
N ASP A 44 -11.63 13.99 0.80
CA ASP A 44 -12.31 14.10 2.09
C ASP A 44 -12.03 12.89 2.99
N VAL A 45 -12.12 11.68 2.43
CA VAL A 45 -11.87 10.42 3.14
C VAL A 45 -10.40 10.24 3.52
N ALA A 46 -9.48 10.81 2.73
CA ALA A 46 -8.04 10.78 2.98
C ALA A 46 -7.56 11.87 3.97
N LEU A 47 -8.45 12.75 4.45
CA LEU A 47 -8.08 13.78 5.43
C LEU A 47 -7.68 13.17 6.77
N GLU A 48 -6.75 13.85 7.43
CA GLU A 48 -6.37 13.56 8.81
C GLU A 48 -7.48 14.02 9.76
N VAL A 49 -7.73 13.21 10.78
CA VAL A 49 -8.67 13.52 11.84
C VAL A 49 -8.03 14.58 12.74
N ASP A 50 -8.73 15.70 12.97
CA ASP A 50 -8.30 16.77 13.90
C ASP A 50 -8.04 16.17 15.29
N VAL A 51 -6.96 16.60 15.95
CA VAL A 51 -6.54 16.14 17.29
C VAL A 51 -7.70 16.18 18.29
N ARG A 52 -8.58 17.19 18.21
CA ARG A 52 -9.75 17.31 19.10
C ARG A 52 -10.80 16.23 18.87
N ALA A 53 -10.90 15.72 17.65
CA ALA A 53 -11.79 14.61 17.31
C ALA A 53 -11.14 13.25 17.58
N GLN A 54 -9.80 13.16 17.60
CA GLN A 54 -9.08 11.95 17.95
C GLN A 54 -9.42 11.47 19.37
N ASP A 55 -9.51 12.37 20.35
CA ASP A 55 -9.86 12.00 21.74
C ASP A 55 -11.28 11.42 21.87
N ILE A 56 -12.21 11.90 21.03
CA ILE A 56 -13.60 11.40 20.98
C ILE A 56 -13.67 10.03 20.28
N ILE A 57 -12.79 9.80 19.30
CA ILE A 57 -12.77 8.57 18.49
C ILE A 57 -11.94 7.46 19.15
N LEU A 58 -10.83 7.80 19.81
CA LEU A 58 -9.86 6.88 20.41
C LEU A 58 -10.08 6.63 21.92
N SER A 59 -11.05 7.30 22.56
CA SER A 59 -11.33 7.01 23.97
C SER A 59 -11.91 5.60 24.13
N MET A 60 -11.06 4.72 24.69
CA MET A 60 -11.24 3.28 24.97
C MET A 60 -10.78 2.34 23.85
N ASP A 61 -9.47 2.13 23.77
CA ASP A 61 -8.83 0.81 23.67
C ASP A 61 -7.34 0.99 24.05
N ASP A 62 -7.10 1.37 25.31
CA ASP A 62 -5.79 1.20 25.95
C ASP A 62 -5.86 -0.11 26.74
N ASP A 63 -5.70 -1.23 26.04
CA ASP A 63 -5.36 -2.50 26.65
C ASP A 63 -4.54 -3.34 25.66
N GLY A 64 -3.22 -3.33 25.85
CA GLY A 64 -2.30 -4.35 25.34
C GLY A 64 -1.39 -3.94 24.17
N ALA A 65 -0.18 -3.49 24.54
CA ALA A 65 1.03 -3.40 23.70
C ALA A 65 1.12 -2.22 22.72
N SER A 66 1.27 -1.01 23.26
CA SER A 66 2.13 0.00 22.63
C SER A 66 3.59 -0.47 22.72
N SER A 67 3.97 -1.36 21.81
CA SER A 67 5.38 -1.63 21.54
C SER A 67 6.03 -0.31 21.14
N ARG A 68 6.93 0.17 22.00
CA ARG A 68 7.81 1.30 21.73
C ARG A 68 8.62 1.00 20.48
N GLU A 69 8.32 1.65 19.37
CA GLU A 69 9.25 1.83 18.26
C GLU A 69 9.28 3.30 17.84
N ASP A 70 10.49 3.85 17.89
CA ASP A 70 10.84 5.22 17.56
C ASP A 70 10.43 5.58 16.11
N GLY A 71 9.76 6.74 15.94
CA GLY A 71 9.95 7.56 14.74
C GLY A 71 8.78 7.77 13.77
N ILE A 72 7.72 6.94 13.74
CA ILE A 72 6.65 7.08 12.74
C ILE A 72 5.28 7.23 13.41
N LYS A 73 4.95 8.45 13.84
CA LYS A 73 3.59 8.79 14.26
C LYS A 73 2.71 8.90 13.02
N SER A 74 2.11 7.80 12.56
CA SER A 74 1.14 7.87 11.46
C SER A 74 -0.08 8.66 11.91
N SER A 75 -0.41 9.73 11.21
CA SER A 75 -1.59 10.53 11.50
C SER A 75 -2.87 9.74 11.19
N LEU A 76 -3.79 9.67 12.15
CA LEU A 76 -5.07 8.98 11.98
C LEU A 76 -5.89 9.68 10.90
N CYS A 77 -6.26 8.96 9.85
CA CYS A 77 -7.08 9.47 8.76
C CYS A 77 -8.52 8.95 8.85
N PHE A 78 -9.49 9.67 8.27
CA PHE A 78 -10.90 9.26 8.32
C PHE A 78 -11.14 7.88 7.73
N TYR A 79 -10.42 7.52 6.66
CA TYR A 79 -10.56 6.18 6.07
C TYR A 79 -10.24 5.04 7.04
N ASP A 80 -9.27 5.22 7.95
CA ASP A 80 -8.84 4.18 8.86
C ASP A 80 -9.96 3.87 9.88
N VAL A 81 -10.55 4.93 10.42
CA VAL A 81 -11.69 4.85 11.34
C VAL A 81 -12.92 4.23 10.66
N LEU A 82 -13.19 4.61 9.41
CA LEU A 82 -14.32 4.08 8.65
C LEU A 82 -14.11 2.63 8.23
N ALA A 83 -12.89 2.23 7.88
CA ALA A 83 -12.57 0.85 7.55
C ALA A 83 -12.79 -0.09 8.74
N ASP A 84 -12.36 0.31 9.94
CA ASP A 84 -12.66 -0.41 11.18
C ASP A 84 -14.17 -0.49 11.44
N HIS A 85 -14.87 0.63 11.24
CA HIS A 85 -16.31 0.69 11.45
C HIS A 85 -17.06 -0.25 10.50
N TYR A 86 -16.71 -0.28 9.20
CA TYR A 86 -17.36 -1.15 8.24
C TYR A 86 -16.98 -2.62 8.43
N ALA A 87 -15.79 -2.92 8.95
CA ALA A 87 -15.44 -4.30 9.32
C ALA A 87 -16.24 -4.78 10.54
N LYS A 88 -16.41 -3.94 11.56
CA LYS A 88 -17.19 -4.25 12.79
C LYS A 88 -18.71 -4.26 12.56
N MET A 89 -19.22 -3.38 11.70
CA MET A 89 -20.64 -3.25 11.36
C MET A 89 -20.85 -3.28 9.83
N PRO A 90 -20.81 -4.49 9.21
CA PRO A 90 -20.85 -4.65 7.76
C PRO A 90 -22.09 -4.05 7.10
N ASP A 91 -23.24 -4.13 7.77
CA ASP A 91 -24.51 -3.61 7.25
C ASP A 91 -24.48 -2.09 6.99
N SER A 92 -23.68 -1.35 7.76
CA SER A 92 -23.53 0.10 7.56
C SER A 92 -22.74 0.46 6.30
N GLY A 93 -21.80 -0.40 5.89
CA GLY A 93 -20.97 -0.21 4.70
C GLY A 93 -21.60 -0.72 3.42
N LYS A 94 -22.58 -1.64 3.52
CA LYS A 94 -23.19 -2.32 2.36
C LYS A 94 -23.80 -1.35 1.32
N PRO A 95 -24.59 -0.32 1.69
CA PRO A 95 -25.11 0.63 0.71
C PRO A 95 -24.02 1.38 -0.04
N ILE A 96 -22.92 1.73 0.63
CA ILE A 96 -21.77 2.39 0.02
C ILE A 96 -21.06 1.44 -0.95
N LEU A 97 -20.85 0.20 -0.53
CA LEU A 97 -20.23 -0.83 -1.36
C LEU A 97 -21.02 -1.03 -2.66
N ASP A 98 -22.35 -1.14 -2.58
CA ASP A 98 -23.23 -1.30 -3.74
C ASP A 98 -23.14 -0.12 -4.72
N LEU A 99 -23.01 1.11 -4.21
CA LEU A 99 -22.82 2.30 -5.03
C LEU A 99 -21.44 2.32 -5.70
N ILE A 100 -20.38 1.98 -4.96
CA ILE A 100 -19.02 1.89 -5.51
C ILE A 100 -18.96 0.82 -6.62
N VAL A 101 -19.63 -0.32 -6.44
CA VAL A 101 -19.72 -1.40 -7.44
C VAL A 101 -20.36 -0.92 -8.74
N GLN A 102 -21.34 -0.01 -8.68
CA GLN A 102 -21.94 0.63 -9.86
C GLN A 102 -21.00 1.65 -10.52
N LEU A 103 -20.13 2.29 -9.73
CA LEU A 103 -19.17 3.30 -10.17
C LEU A 103 -17.79 2.73 -10.55
N TRP A 104 -17.64 1.41 -10.61
CA TRP A 104 -16.35 0.72 -10.77
C TRP A 104 -15.54 1.09 -12.02
N SER A 105 -16.22 1.58 -13.06
CA SER A 105 -15.58 2.07 -14.29
C SER A 105 -14.80 3.37 -14.09
N GLN A 106 -15.03 4.07 -12.97
CA GLN A 106 -14.36 5.32 -12.64
C GLN A 106 -13.06 5.06 -11.88
N SER A 107 -12.00 5.78 -12.22
CA SER A 107 -10.67 5.59 -11.62
C SER A 107 -10.70 5.68 -10.08
N PHE A 108 -11.29 6.75 -9.54
CA PHE A 108 -11.37 7.00 -8.09
C PHE A 108 -12.23 5.99 -7.30
N ALA A 109 -13.14 5.25 -7.95
CA ALA A 109 -13.97 4.27 -7.25
C ALA A 109 -13.12 3.16 -6.60
N SER A 110 -12.10 2.67 -7.30
CA SER A 110 -11.16 1.67 -6.74
C SER A 110 -10.31 2.23 -5.59
N HIS A 111 -9.97 3.52 -5.62
CA HIS A 111 -9.20 4.18 -4.56
C HIS A 111 -10.04 4.30 -3.29
N ILE A 112 -11.27 4.80 -3.43
CA ILE A 112 -12.23 4.92 -2.33
C ILE A 112 -12.53 3.53 -1.75
N PHE A 113 -12.70 2.52 -2.62
CA PHE A 113 -12.86 1.13 -2.18
C PHE A 113 -11.69 0.65 -1.33
N ALA A 114 -10.45 0.82 -1.80
CA ALA A 114 -9.26 0.39 -1.08
C ALA A 114 -9.16 1.09 0.29
N LEU A 115 -9.47 2.39 0.36
CA LEU A 115 -9.44 3.13 1.62
C LEU A 115 -10.52 2.67 2.61
N LEU A 116 -11.77 2.50 2.16
CA LEU A 116 -12.90 2.24 3.05
C LEU A 116 -13.15 0.76 3.36
N PHE A 117 -12.77 -0.16 2.48
CA PHE A 117 -13.16 -1.58 2.58
C PHE A 117 -11.99 -2.56 2.64
N HIS A 118 -10.74 -2.10 2.81
CA HIS A 118 -9.59 -2.99 2.94
C HIS A 118 -9.71 -3.96 4.12
N LYS A 119 -10.20 -3.51 5.29
CA LYS A 119 -10.42 -4.37 6.46
C LYS A 119 -11.62 -5.29 6.26
N TRP A 120 -12.75 -4.71 5.83
CA TRP A 120 -13.99 -5.43 5.53
C TRP A 120 -13.77 -6.67 4.64
N LEU A 121 -12.94 -6.55 3.60
CA LEU A 121 -12.65 -7.65 2.66
C LEU A 121 -12.07 -8.90 3.34
N PHE A 122 -11.30 -8.73 4.41
CA PHE A 122 -10.64 -9.84 5.11
C PHE A 122 -11.28 -10.18 6.44
N GLU A 123 -12.12 -9.32 7.01
CA GLU A 123 -12.82 -9.57 8.27
C GLU A 123 -14.20 -10.18 8.07
N VAL A 124 -14.93 -9.76 7.03
CA VAL A 124 -16.30 -10.19 6.79
C VAL A 124 -16.32 -11.44 5.89
N PRO A 125 -17.11 -12.47 6.22
CA PRO A 125 -17.27 -13.63 5.35
C PRO A 125 -17.88 -13.24 4.00
N LEU A 126 -17.20 -13.59 2.90
CA LEU A 126 -17.73 -13.43 1.55
C LEU A 126 -18.36 -14.75 1.11
N GLU A 127 -19.67 -14.73 0.81
CA GLU A 127 -20.40 -15.92 0.35
C GLU A 127 -20.07 -16.28 -1.11
N ASN A 128 -19.61 -15.32 -1.92
CA ASN A 128 -19.42 -15.48 -3.37
C ASN A 128 -17.93 -15.38 -3.78
N SER A 129 -17.40 -16.45 -4.41
CA SER A 129 -16.01 -16.53 -4.89
C SER A 129 -15.67 -15.50 -5.98
N ASP A 130 -16.62 -15.24 -6.89
CA ASP A 130 -16.41 -14.30 -8.00
C ASP A 130 -16.39 -12.84 -7.51
N GLY A 131 -17.17 -12.56 -6.45
CA GLY A 131 -17.12 -11.28 -5.74
C GLY A 131 -15.75 -11.06 -5.11
N ALA A 132 -15.19 -12.09 -4.46
CA ALA A 132 -13.88 -12.01 -3.81
C ALA A 132 -12.76 -11.66 -4.79
N LEU A 133 -12.75 -12.24 -5.99
CA LEU A 133 -11.76 -11.89 -7.03
C LEU A 133 -11.89 -10.42 -7.44
N ARG A 134 -13.10 -9.98 -7.76
CA ARG A 134 -13.36 -8.60 -8.21
C ARG A 134 -12.94 -7.59 -7.14
N TYR A 135 -13.32 -7.81 -5.89
CA TYR A 135 -12.98 -6.93 -4.78
C TYR A 135 -11.49 -6.91 -4.51
N ALA A 136 -10.83 -8.07 -4.49
CA ALA A 136 -9.39 -8.14 -4.25
C ALA A 136 -8.58 -7.47 -5.38
N SER A 137 -8.98 -7.64 -6.65
CA SER A 137 -8.34 -6.93 -7.77
C SER A 137 -8.49 -5.42 -7.66
N ALA A 138 -9.65 -4.91 -7.23
CA ALA A 138 -9.80 -3.47 -7.04
C ALA A 138 -9.13 -2.93 -5.79
N LEU A 139 -9.01 -3.72 -4.73
CA LEU A 139 -8.17 -3.38 -3.60
C LEU A 139 -6.74 -3.17 -4.09
N VAL A 140 -6.16 -4.12 -4.83
CA VAL A 140 -4.79 -4.01 -5.34
C VAL A 140 -4.64 -2.81 -6.28
N GLN A 141 -5.58 -2.61 -7.20
CA GLN A 141 -5.55 -1.48 -8.13
C GLN A 141 -5.68 -0.14 -7.41
N GLY A 142 -6.63 -0.02 -6.47
CA GLY A 142 -6.83 1.16 -5.65
C GLY A 142 -5.62 1.48 -4.78
N ALA A 143 -5.13 0.47 -4.06
CA ALA A 143 -3.94 0.54 -3.20
C ALA A 143 -2.69 0.96 -3.99
N THR A 144 -2.49 0.41 -5.20
CA THR A 144 -1.39 0.81 -6.11
C THR A 144 -1.39 2.33 -6.32
N ASN A 145 -2.54 2.90 -6.66
CA ASN A 145 -2.60 4.33 -6.97
C ASN A 145 -2.48 5.21 -5.73
N VAL A 146 -3.10 4.84 -4.61
CA VAL A 146 -2.97 5.64 -3.37
C VAL A 146 -1.55 5.64 -2.83
N PHE A 147 -0.83 4.51 -2.93
CA PHE A 147 0.59 4.48 -2.54
C PHE A 147 1.46 5.30 -3.49
N TRP A 148 1.11 5.38 -4.78
CA TRP A 148 1.77 6.30 -5.71
C TRP A 148 1.53 7.78 -5.36
N ILE A 149 0.35 8.15 -4.84
CA ILE A 149 0.07 9.50 -4.34
C ILE A 149 0.99 9.83 -3.15
N ASP A 150 1.20 8.87 -2.25
CA ASP A 150 2.12 8.97 -1.12
C ASP A 150 3.58 9.18 -1.61
N ILE A 151 4.04 8.39 -2.58
CA ILE A 151 5.36 8.59 -3.22
C ILE A 151 5.48 9.98 -3.83
N GLN A 152 4.49 10.42 -4.61
CA GLN A 152 4.52 11.70 -5.33
C GLN A 152 4.53 12.89 -4.36
N SER A 153 3.79 12.78 -3.25
CA SER A 153 3.74 13.81 -2.22
C SER A 153 4.87 13.71 -1.18
N ASN A 154 5.66 12.63 -1.23
CA ASN A 154 6.64 12.24 -0.21
C ASN A 154 6.05 12.28 1.21
N LYS A 155 4.83 11.76 1.35
CA LYS A 155 4.11 11.63 2.62
C LYS A 155 3.63 10.20 2.76
N ARG A 156 3.47 9.74 4.00
CA ARG A 156 3.03 8.38 4.33
C ARG A 156 1.59 8.37 4.85
N ARG A 157 0.68 9.04 4.13
CA ARG A 157 -0.73 9.20 4.55
C ARG A 157 -1.47 7.87 4.56
N PHE A 158 -1.11 6.98 3.65
CA PHE A 158 -1.73 5.67 3.47
C PHE A 158 -0.94 4.53 4.15
N PHE A 159 -0.07 4.88 5.10
CA PHE A 159 0.73 3.89 5.83
C PHE A 159 -0.13 2.88 6.60
N SER A 160 -1.24 3.27 7.23
CA SER A 160 -2.06 2.30 7.97
C SER A 160 -2.72 1.27 7.06
N LEU A 161 -3.14 1.68 5.85
CA LEU A 161 -3.56 0.75 4.80
C LEU A 161 -2.42 -0.21 4.42
N PHE A 162 -1.21 0.31 4.14
CA PHE A 162 -0.06 -0.53 3.79
C PHE A 162 0.27 -1.53 4.91
N ARG A 163 0.38 -1.04 6.15
CA ARG A 163 0.69 -1.82 7.34
C ARG A 163 -0.32 -2.95 7.55
N TYR A 164 -1.63 -2.65 7.44
CA TYR A 164 -2.65 -3.68 7.56
C TYR A 164 -2.53 -4.75 6.45
N LEU A 165 -2.33 -4.33 5.19
CA LEU A 165 -2.16 -5.30 4.10
C LEU A 165 -0.89 -6.15 4.27
N PHE A 166 0.17 -5.57 4.82
CA PHE A 166 1.42 -6.26 5.06
C PHE A 166 1.34 -7.17 6.29
N GLU A 167 1.25 -6.59 7.48
CA GLU A 167 1.34 -7.29 8.77
C GLU A 167 0.11 -8.14 9.05
N ASP A 168 -1.07 -7.57 8.85
CA ASP A 168 -2.33 -8.17 9.24
C ASP A 168 -2.91 -9.12 8.19
N VAL A 169 -2.51 -9.01 6.93
CA VAL A 169 -3.05 -9.83 5.84
C VAL A 169 -1.98 -10.77 5.29
N THR A 170 -0.88 -10.26 4.74
CA THR A 170 0.08 -11.15 4.05
C THR A 170 0.84 -12.08 4.99
N LEU A 171 1.21 -11.64 6.18
CA LEU A 171 1.90 -12.46 7.18
C LEU A 171 0.95 -13.40 7.95
N VAL A 172 -0.36 -13.33 7.71
CA VAL A 172 -1.37 -14.16 8.38
C VAL A 172 -2.01 -15.12 7.36
N PRO A 173 -1.54 -16.38 7.26
CA PRO A 173 -2.03 -17.36 6.27
C PRO A 173 -3.55 -17.50 6.23
N LEU A 174 -4.20 -17.47 7.41
CA LEU A 174 -5.66 -17.58 7.53
C LEU A 174 -6.41 -16.43 6.85
N ARG A 175 -5.84 -15.22 6.81
CA ARG A 175 -6.46 -14.04 6.20
C ARG A 175 -6.16 -13.95 4.71
N ILE A 176 -4.90 -14.11 4.30
CA ILE A 176 -4.53 -14.06 2.87
C ILE A 176 -5.18 -15.17 2.04
N ASN A 177 -5.47 -16.32 2.64
CA ASN A 177 -6.16 -17.42 1.95
C ASN A 177 -7.65 -17.14 1.65
N LYS A 178 -8.23 -16.07 2.20
CA LYS A 178 -9.61 -15.64 1.89
C LYS A 178 -9.77 -15.12 0.47
N ILE A 179 -8.69 -14.63 -0.15
CA ILE A 179 -8.73 -14.13 -1.53
C ILE A 179 -8.16 -15.17 -2.51
N PRO A 180 -8.57 -15.13 -3.80
CA PRO A 180 -8.05 -16.04 -4.82
C PRO A 180 -6.53 -15.92 -5.00
N LEU A 181 -5.88 -17.03 -5.39
CA LEU A 181 -4.42 -17.10 -5.53
C LEU A 181 -3.85 -16.01 -6.46
N GLN A 182 -4.57 -15.64 -7.52
CA GLN A 182 -4.17 -14.56 -8.42
C GLN A 182 -4.07 -13.23 -7.67
N SER A 183 -5.11 -12.85 -6.92
CA SER A 183 -5.11 -11.61 -6.14
C SER A 183 -4.08 -11.62 -5.02
N ARG A 184 -3.76 -12.79 -4.44
CA ARG A 184 -2.65 -12.92 -3.49
C ARG A 184 -1.34 -12.52 -4.16
N ARG A 185 -1.04 -13.09 -5.32
CA ARG A 185 0.18 -12.75 -6.08
C ARG A 185 0.23 -11.26 -6.38
N ASP A 186 -0.85 -10.70 -6.91
CA ASP A 186 -0.90 -9.27 -7.24
C ASP A 186 -0.69 -8.38 -6.00
N LEU A 187 -1.21 -8.79 -4.83
CA LEU A 187 -0.97 -8.11 -3.56
C LEU A 187 0.50 -8.19 -3.11
N TYR A 188 1.14 -9.35 -3.23
CA TYR A 188 2.57 -9.48 -2.91
C TYR A 188 3.45 -8.64 -3.85
N LEU A 189 3.13 -8.58 -5.16
CA LEU A 189 3.83 -7.70 -6.10
C LEU A 189 3.60 -6.22 -5.77
N LEU A 190 2.38 -5.85 -5.37
CA LEU A 190 2.08 -4.52 -4.85
C LEU A 190 2.97 -4.18 -3.65
N LEU A 191 2.95 -4.98 -2.60
CA LEU A 191 3.69 -4.69 -1.38
C LEU A 191 5.20 -4.64 -1.62
N SER A 192 5.73 -5.50 -2.50
CA SER A 192 7.14 -5.52 -2.89
C SER A 192 7.62 -4.15 -3.42
N ARG A 193 6.76 -3.45 -4.18
CA ARG A 193 7.09 -2.14 -4.75
C ARG A 193 7.18 -1.02 -3.70
N PHE A 194 6.41 -1.12 -2.62
CA PHE A 194 6.26 -0.03 -1.64
C PHE A 194 6.91 -0.33 -0.27
N LEU A 195 7.43 -1.53 -0.06
CA LEU A 195 8.07 -1.95 1.19
C LEU A 195 9.13 -0.96 1.68
N PHE A 196 10.00 -0.53 0.76
CA PHE A 196 11.08 0.42 1.05
C PHE A 196 10.55 1.81 1.36
N PHE A 197 9.51 2.28 0.66
CA PHE A 197 8.93 3.60 0.91
C PHE A 197 8.38 3.75 2.33
N TYR A 198 7.77 2.69 2.84
CA TYR A 198 7.11 2.65 4.14
C TYR A 198 8.01 2.17 5.29
N ASP A 199 9.32 2.02 5.07
CA ASP A 199 10.30 1.66 6.11
C ASP A 199 10.02 0.33 6.84
N ILE A 200 9.45 -0.67 6.17
CA ILE A 200 9.22 -2.03 6.74
C ILE A 200 10.21 -3.06 6.16
N VAL A 201 11.44 -2.61 5.89
CA VAL A 201 12.47 -3.44 5.23
C VAL A 201 13.09 -4.49 6.14
N ASP A 202 12.97 -4.32 7.46
CA ASP A 202 13.38 -5.24 8.51
C ASP A 202 12.60 -6.57 8.47
N LYS A 203 11.36 -6.55 7.95
CA LYS A 203 10.50 -7.73 7.80
C LYS A 203 10.62 -8.41 6.43
N LEU A 204 11.65 -8.06 5.63
CA LEU A 204 11.81 -8.60 4.29
C LEU A 204 11.93 -10.13 4.28
N ASP A 205 12.73 -10.71 5.17
CA ASP A 205 12.92 -12.17 5.23
C ASP A 205 11.60 -12.90 5.55
N GLU A 206 10.84 -12.38 6.52
CA GLU A 206 9.52 -12.90 6.87
C GLU A 206 8.54 -12.79 5.69
N PHE A 207 8.56 -11.65 5.00
CA PHE A 207 7.74 -11.44 3.82
C PHE A 207 8.07 -12.40 2.66
N LEU A 208 9.37 -12.64 2.42
CA LEU A 208 9.83 -13.59 1.40
C LEU A 208 9.50 -15.04 1.78
N PHE A 209 9.48 -15.37 3.07
CA PHE A 209 9.07 -16.69 3.55
C PHE A 209 7.60 -17.00 3.25
N HIS A 210 6.72 -16.00 3.34
CA HIS A 210 5.29 -16.15 3.06
C HIS A 210 4.89 -15.96 1.59
N PHE A 211 5.85 -15.66 0.71
CA PHE A 211 5.59 -15.35 -0.68
C PHE A 211 4.86 -16.49 -1.42
N PRO A 212 3.79 -16.20 -2.19
CA PRO A 212 3.02 -17.23 -2.85
C PRO A 212 3.82 -17.87 -4.00
N ASN A 213 3.60 -19.16 -4.24
CA ASN A 213 4.19 -19.84 -5.40
C ASN A 213 3.64 -19.25 -6.71
N PHE A 214 4.54 -18.94 -7.65
CA PHE A 214 4.19 -18.50 -9.00
C PHE A 214 4.27 -19.68 -9.98
N PRO A 215 3.35 -19.81 -10.96
CA PRO A 215 3.38 -20.92 -11.92
C PRO A 215 4.63 -20.83 -12.80
N ASN A 216 5.08 -19.61 -13.04
CA ASN A 216 6.24 -19.27 -13.86
C ASN A 216 7.51 -19.11 -13.01
N ALA A 217 7.53 -19.59 -11.76
CA ALA A 217 8.72 -19.51 -10.89
C ALA A 217 9.94 -20.18 -11.53
N PHE A 218 9.75 -21.21 -12.37
CA PHE A 218 10.85 -21.82 -13.11
C PHE A 218 11.52 -20.83 -14.10
N LEU A 219 10.77 -19.87 -14.66
CA LEU A 219 11.28 -18.83 -15.57
C LEU A 219 11.81 -17.62 -14.80
N VAL A 220 11.06 -17.15 -13.81
CA VAL A 220 11.32 -15.86 -13.14
C VAL A 220 12.26 -16.02 -11.95
N GLY A 221 12.24 -17.18 -11.29
CA GLY A 221 13.01 -17.46 -10.08
C GLY A 221 12.15 -17.63 -8.83
N GLY A 222 12.83 -17.63 -7.68
CA GLY A 222 12.20 -17.78 -6.37
C GLY A 222 11.56 -16.47 -5.88
N PRO A 223 11.03 -16.46 -4.63
CA PRO A 223 10.49 -15.26 -3.99
C PRO A 223 11.41 -14.04 -4.06
N ALA A 224 12.69 -14.22 -3.74
CA ALA A 224 13.68 -13.15 -3.78
C ALA A 224 13.86 -12.56 -5.19
N ASP A 225 13.86 -13.41 -6.22
CA ASP A 225 13.95 -12.95 -7.61
C ASP A 225 12.74 -12.10 -8.00
N VAL A 226 11.53 -12.58 -7.71
CA VAL A 226 10.28 -11.87 -8.02
C VAL A 226 10.23 -10.52 -7.29
N PHE A 227 10.58 -10.52 -6.00
CA PHE A 227 10.68 -9.30 -5.20
C PHE A 227 11.65 -8.29 -5.82
N VAL A 228 12.88 -8.72 -6.12
CA VAL A 228 13.92 -7.83 -6.67
C VAL A 228 13.54 -7.31 -8.06
N ILE A 229 12.84 -8.10 -8.86
CA ILE A 229 12.32 -7.65 -10.16
C ILE A 229 11.31 -6.51 -9.97
N GLU A 230 10.30 -6.68 -9.11
CA GLU A 230 9.30 -5.62 -8.83
C GLU A 230 9.94 -4.38 -8.22
N PHE A 231 10.87 -4.57 -7.29
CA PHE A 231 11.65 -3.49 -6.68
C PHE A 231 12.47 -2.72 -7.71
N THR A 232 13.18 -3.43 -8.60
CA THR A 232 13.98 -2.81 -9.68
C THR A 232 13.09 -2.01 -10.63
N ASP A 233 11.93 -2.56 -10.99
CA ASP A 233 10.98 -1.89 -11.88
C ASP A 233 10.33 -0.67 -11.22
N GLN A 234 10.12 -0.71 -9.91
CA GLN A 234 9.69 0.44 -9.14
C GLN A 234 10.76 1.53 -9.16
N LEU A 235 12.02 1.18 -8.89
CA LEU A 235 13.14 2.11 -8.81
C LEU A 235 13.28 2.96 -10.08
N GLN A 236 13.14 2.36 -11.26
CA GLN A 236 13.20 3.06 -12.56
C GLN A 236 12.06 4.08 -12.77
N LYS A 237 10.91 3.83 -12.13
CA LYS A 237 9.72 4.69 -12.20
C LYS A 237 9.74 5.84 -11.19
N LEU A 238 10.59 5.77 -10.17
CA LEU A 238 10.71 6.84 -9.16
C LEU A 238 11.30 8.12 -9.76
N LYS A 239 10.55 9.22 -9.65
CA LYS A 239 10.96 10.55 -10.11
C LYS A 239 11.14 11.55 -8.97
N VAL A 240 10.71 11.20 -7.76
CA VAL A 240 10.84 12.03 -6.55
C VAL A 240 12.19 11.74 -5.90
N GLU A 241 13.14 12.68 -6.02
CA GLU A 241 14.52 12.48 -5.58
C GLU A 241 14.67 12.04 -4.11
N PRO A 242 14.00 12.67 -3.11
CA PRO A 242 14.09 12.20 -1.73
C PRO A 242 13.66 10.74 -1.55
N VAL A 243 12.64 10.30 -2.29
CA VAL A 243 12.16 8.92 -2.24
C VAL A 243 13.17 7.98 -2.90
N LEU A 244 13.75 8.36 -4.03
CA LEU A 244 14.78 7.57 -4.70
C LEU A 244 16.02 7.39 -3.82
N LEU A 245 16.49 8.47 -3.18
CA LEU A 245 17.60 8.43 -2.24
C LEU A 245 17.32 7.51 -1.06
N HIS A 246 16.09 7.55 -0.54
CA HIS A 246 15.65 6.68 0.54
C HIS A 246 15.65 5.20 0.14
N TYR A 247 15.17 4.87 -1.07
CA TYR A 247 15.24 3.50 -1.57
C TYR A 247 16.68 3.01 -1.68
N LEU A 248 17.56 3.83 -2.25
CA LEU A 248 18.98 3.50 -2.43
C LEU A 248 19.69 3.29 -1.08
N SER A 249 19.43 4.12 -0.07
CA SER A 249 20.09 4.00 1.24
C SER A 249 19.67 2.74 2.02
N GLN A 250 18.48 2.20 1.75
CA GLN A 250 17.98 0.99 2.40
C GLN A 250 18.37 -0.30 1.66
N MET A 251 19.01 -0.22 0.49
CA MET A 251 19.35 -1.41 -0.32
C MET A 251 20.24 -2.43 0.39
N LYS A 252 20.91 -2.05 1.47
CA LYS A 252 21.68 -2.97 2.32
C LYS A 252 20.92 -4.22 2.74
N VAL A 253 19.60 -4.15 2.90
CA VAL A 253 18.75 -5.29 3.27
C VAL A 253 18.69 -6.38 2.20
N LEU A 254 19.09 -6.06 0.96
CA LEU A 254 19.13 -7.03 -0.15
C LEU A 254 20.46 -7.80 -0.20
N GLN A 255 21.42 -7.48 0.68
CA GLN A 255 22.71 -8.13 0.71
C GLN A 255 22.56 -9.59 1.13
N GLY A 256 23.21 -10.49 0.39
CA GLY A 256 23.18 -11.93 0.69
C GLY A 256 21.95 -12.67 0.16
N LEU A 257 21.00 -11.99 -0.50
CA LEU A 257 19.91 -12.66 -1.19
C LEU A 257 20.44 -13.55 -2.33
N GLU A 258 20.02 -14.81 -2.34
CA GLU A 258 20.33 -15.74 -3.42
C GLU A 258 19.46 -15.43 -4.64
N LEU A 259 20.01 -14.67 -5.58
CA LEU A 259 19.34 -14.26 -6.81
C LEU A 259 19.87 -15.03 -8.01
N ARG A 260 19.00 -15.26 -9.00
CA ARG A 260 19.45 -15.71 -10.32
C ARG A 260 20.36 -14.68 -10.96
N LEU A 261 21.29 -15.15 -11.78
CA LEU A 261 22.20 -14.27 -12.54
C LEU A 261 21.44 -13.22 -13.37
N THR A 262 20.30 -13.60 -13.97
CA THR A 262 19.46 -12.68 -14.75
C THR A 262 18.89 -11.55 -13.89
N THR A 263 18.40 -11.87 -12.69
CA THR A 263 17.82 -10.91 -11.75
C THR A 263 18.89 -9.98 -11.18
N SER A 264 20.00 -10.57 -10.74
CA SER A 264 21.20 -9.87 -10.26
C SER A 264 21.74 -8.90 -11.32
N THR A 265 21.88 -9.35 -12.57
CA THR A 265 22.34 -8.52 -13.70
C THR A 265 21.39 -7.37 -13.98
N ARG A 266 20.06 -7.60 -13.93
CA ARG A 266 19.05 -6.55 -14.13
C ARG A 266 19.12 -5.49 -13.05
N MET A 267 19.19 -5.89 -11.78
CA MET A 267 19.33 -4.95 -10.65
C MET A 267 20.62 -4.14 -10.77
N LYS A 268 21.74 -4.83 -11.06
CA LYS A 268 23.05 -4.20 -11.30
C LYS A 268 22.95 -3.14 -12.42
N ALA A 269 22.44 -3.50 -13.59
CA ALA A 269 22.29 -2.58 -14.72
C ALA A 269 21.39 -1.37 -14.38
N CYS A 270 20.32 -1.59 -13.62
CA CYS A 270 19.47 -0.52 -13.13
C CYS A 270 20.26 0.46 -12.24
N LEU A 271 21.04 -0.02 -11.29
CA LEU A 271 21.85 0.84 -10.41
C LEU A 271 22.92 1.59 -11.20
N TYR A 272 23.62 0.95 -12.14
CA TYR A 272 24.57 1.63 -13.03
C TYR A 272 23.94 2.79 -13.79
N SER A 273 22.68 2.65 -14.24
CA SER A 273 21.99 3.75 -14.93
C SER A 273 21.85 5.01 -14.07
N PHE A 274 21.82 4.87 -12.74
CA PHE A 274 21.78 6.00 -11.80
C PHE A 274 23.16 6.58 -11.47
N THR A 275 24.27 5.93 -11.86
CA THR A 275 25.64 6.41 -11.61
C THR A 275 26.16 7.36 -12.68
N SER A 276 25.62 7.28 -13.90
CA SER A 276 26.11 8.04 -15.05
C SER A 276 25.32 9.34 -15.25
N PRO A 277 25.95 10.42 -15.74
CA PRO A 277 25.29 11.68 -16.06
C PRO A 277 24.48 11.63 -17.38
N GLY A 278 23.80 10.52 -17.67
CA GLY A 278 23.06 10.29 -18.93
C GLY A 278 21.55 10.54 -18.84
N ALA A 279 20.93 10.85 -19.98
CA ALA A 279 19.48 11.03 -20.16
C ALA A 279 18.67 9.76 -19.76
N PRO A 280 17.39 9.84 -19.34
CA PRO A 280 16.40 10.92 -19.60
C PRO A 280 16.11 11.87 -18.43
N MET A 281 16.67 11.64 -17.24
CA MET A 281 16.70 12.62 -16.15
C MET A 281 18.05 12.52 -15.48
N TYR A 282 18.84 13.58 -15.58
CA TYR A 282 20.17 13.66 -14.96
C TYR A 282 20.06 13.32 -13.47
N PRO A 283 20.51 12.14 -13.01
CA PRO A 283 20.47 11.82 -11.60
C PRO A 283 21.33 12.84 -10.88
N THR A 284 20.83 13.41 -9.78
CA THR A 284 21.60 14.41 -9.03
C THR A 284 22.87 13.80 -8.47
N ARG A 285 23.82 14.64 -8.04
CA ARG A 285 25.06 14.15 -7.44
C ARG A 285 24.79 13.25 -6.24
N ALA A 286 23.78 13.56 -5.43
CA ALA A 286 23.37 12.74 -4.29
C ALA A 286 22.90 11.36 -4.75
N VAL A 287 22.03 11.29 -5.76
CA VAL A 287 21.52 10.02 -6.31
C VAL A 287 22.66 9.19 -6.88
N ARG A 288 23.60 9.80 -7.62
CA ARG A 288 24.77 9.09 -8.15
C ARG A 288 25.65 8.50 -7.07
N HIS A 289 25.91 9.24 -5.99
CA HIS A 289 26.69 8.73 -4.86
C HIS A 289 25.96 7.57 -4.16
N ALA A 290 24.67 7.72 -3.85
CA ALA A 290 23.90 6.65 -3.22
C ALA A 290 23.80 5.39 -4.11
N ALA A 291 23.72 5.55 -5.43
CA ALA A 291 23.74 4.44 -6.38
C ALA A 291 25.10 3.73 -6.41
N TRP A 292 26.22 4.46 -6.34
CA TRP A 292 27.54 3.87 -6.20
C TRP A 292 27.67 3.07 -4.90
N GLU A 293 27.27 3.64 -3.76
CA GLU A 293 27.31 2.94 -2.47
C GLU A 293 26.47 1.66 -2.48
N ALA A 294 25.27 1.70 -3.09
CA ALA A 294 24.43 0.52 -3.24
C ALA A 294 25.05 -0.55 -4.14
N LEU A 295 25.71 -0.16 -5.25
CA LEU A 295 26.44 -1.09 -6.12
C LEU A 295 27.59 -1.78 -5.39
N ASP A 296 28.41 -1.01 -4.68
CA ASP A 296 29.59 -1.52 -3.98
C ASP A 296 29.18 -2.50 -2.88
N LEU A 297 28.08 -2.20 -2.19
CA LEU A 297 27.53 -3.04 -1.14
C LEU A 297 26.95 -4.35 -1.66
N LEU A 298 26.17 -4.29 -2.75
CA LEU A 298 25.44 -5.46 -3.28
C LEU A 298 26.30 -6.33 -4.22
N PHE A 299 27.29 -5.73 -4.89
CA PHE A 299 28.12 -6.40 -5.89
C PHE A 299 29.61 -6.09 -5.68
N PRO A 300 30.19 -6.47 -4.51
CA PRO A 300 31.59 -6.18 -4.22
C PRO A 300 32.51 -6.91 -5.22
N GLY A 301 33.44 -6.16 -5.84
CA GLY A 301 34.58 -6.74 -6.58
C GLY A 301 34.55 -6.74 -8.11
N ILE A 302 33.74 -5.90 -8.79
CA ILE A 302 33.69 -5.87 -10.28
C ILE A 302 34.26 -4.56 -10.90
N TYR A 303 35.05 -3.78 -10.15
CA TYR A 303 35.74 -2.59 -10.69
C TYR A 303 37.13 -2.85 -11.29
N LEU A 304 37.55 -4.11 -11.44
CA LEU A 304 38.94 -4.44 -11.82
C LEU A 304 39.11 -5.15 -13.18
N GLU A 305 38.09 -5.25 -14.03
CA GLU A 305 38.25 -5.90 -15.35
C GLU A 305 37.90 -5.01 -16.57
N GLY A 306 37.97 -3.68 -16.44
CA GLY A 306 37.58 -2.80 -17.55
C GLY A 306 38.18 -1.39 -17.56
N ALA A 307 39.44 -1.23 -17.15
CA ALA A 307 40.23 -0.03 -17.42
C ALA A 307 41.48 -0.41 -18.22
#